data_AF-A0A8T5PX20-F1
#
_entry.id   AF-A0A8T5PX20-F1
#
_cell.length_a   1.000
_cell.length_b   1.000
_cell.length_c   1.000
_cell.angle_alpha   90.00
_cell.angle_beta   90.00
_cell.angle_gamma   90.00
#
_symmetry.space_group_name_H-M   'P 1'
#
loop_
_entity.id
_entity.type
_entity.pdbx_description
1 polymer ?
#
loop_
_entity_poly.entity_id
_entity_poly.type
_entity_poly.pdbx_seq_one_letter_code
_entity_poly.pdbx_strand_id
1 'polypeptide(L)'
;MKAGKGFGKEKDIFGKKGQITVFIIIGIIILGGVGIYSAVRRGSIEGELSAEMESMLEEVPVEFAPADLFIRECVSKIAEEGIREMGNQGGFIRPSRYGISAAEEPTGSNAAKLNPEGERIVAYWQYLESPNNCGGGCSIVDVPGNRLFLYKKDGSPSIEGQLEEHINENLDACLDDFKALKEMGFSVEKLGEISTRAGVQEEEVLVLVEYPLEFSRAGKKELSRFFVRIPVNLKKIYELSNEVVALQGNYRYLENYLEELIVGFSGVKTEMLPPMHETIVGFDSATWEVEDVKNNLIWMLSSYIRTLKVSNTANYQLYDRQTSLGNAIYNSGMTIPVEGSYEDLNINLAYYPDWWGMYFNIDCDGTCRAESFS
;
A
#
# COMPACT_ATOMS: atom_id res chain seq x y z
N MET A 1 -5.22 57.70 -71.45
CA MET A 1 -4.29 58.08 -70.37
C MET A 1 -4.78 57.45 -69.07
N LYS A 2 -3.95 56.55 -68.51
CA LYS A 2 -3.94 55.89 -67.18
C LYS A 2 -5.24 55.37 -66.53
N ALA A 3 -5.25 54.05 -66.36
CA ALA A 3 -6.02 53.29 -65.38
C ALA A 3 -5.44 53.44 -63.95
N GLY A 4 -6.26 53.24 -62.92
CA GLY A 4 -5.83 53.11 -61.52
C GLY A 4 -6.97 52.61 -60.62
N LYS A 5 -6.85 51.36 -60.17
CA LYS A 5 -7.81 50.55 -59.39
C LYS A 5 -7.96 51.04 -57.94
N GLY A 6 -9.15 50.77 -57.37
CA GLY A 6 -9.43 50.93 -55.94
C GLY A 6 -8.85 49.81 -55.07
N PHE A 7 -8.74 50.11 -53.78
CA PHE A 7 -8.65 49.14 -52.69
C PHE A 7 -9.40 49.71 -51.48
N GLY A 8 -10.47 49.03 -51.07
CA GLY A 8 -11.22 49.33 -49.86
C GLY A 8 -10.44 48.90 -48.63
N LYS A 9 -10.47 49.72 -47.59
CA LYS A 9 -9.96 49.41 -46.26
C LYS A 9 -10.96 48.53 -45.53
N GLU A 10 -10.59 47.29 -45.26
CA GLU A 10 -11.27 46.41 -44.31
C GLU A 10 -10.91 46.86 -42.88
N LYS A 11 -11.92 47.06 -42.03
CA LYS A 11 -11.75 47.55 -40.65
C LYS A 11 -11.53 46.35 -39.73
N ASP A 12 -10.35 46.27 -39.13
CA ASP A 12 -10.07 45.39 -37.99
C ASP A 12 -10.89 45.82 -36.76
N ILE A 13 -11.85 44.98 -36.35
CA ILE A 13 -12.59 45.08 -35.10
C ILE A 13 -12.16 43.90 -34.23
N PHE A 14 -11.04 44.01 -33.52
CA PHE A 14 -10.78 43.16 -32.35
C PHE A 14 -10.03 43.96 -31.27
N GLY A 15 -10.77 44.39 -30.26
CA GLY A 15 -10.20 45.05 -29.08
C GLY A 15 -9.40 44.04 -28.25
N LYS A 16 -8.16 44.39 -27.88
CA LYS A 16 -7.20 43.55 -27.13
C LYS A 16 -7.73 42.95 -25.81
N LYS A 17 -8.89 43.39 -25.31
CA LYS A 17 -9.57 42.85 -24.11
C LYS A 17 -10.48 41.64 -24.42
N GLY A 18 -10.96 41.49 -25.66
CA GLY A 18 -11.80 40.35 -26.06
C GLY A 18 -11.00 39.07 -26.30
N GLN A 19 -9.74 39.19 -26.73
CA GLN A 19 -8.84 38.04 -26.93
C GLN A 19 -8.58 37.29 -25.62
N ILE A 20 -8.38 37.99 -24.51
CA ILE A 20 -8.07 37.37 -23.21
C ILE A 20 -9.25 36.51 -22.73
N THR A 21 -10.48 37.00 -22.87
CA THR A 21 -11.68 36.24 -22.48
C THR A 21 -11.86 34.98 -23.33
N VAL A 22 -11.53 35.04 -24.62
CA VAL A 22 -11.60 33.88 -25.53
C VAL A 22 -10.59 32.79 -25.11
N PHE A 23 -9.36 33.16 -24.75
CA PHE A 23 -8.37 32.20 -24.28
C PHE A 23 -8.76 31.55 -22.94
N ILE A 24 -9.38 32.30 -22.02
CA ILE A 24 -9.89 31.75 -20.75
C ILE A 24 -11.00 30.74 -20.99
N ILE A 25 -11.96 31.04 -21.88
CA ILE A 25 -13.06 30.12 -22.20
C ILE A 25 -12.53 28.85 -22.87
N ILE A 26 -11.60 28.97 -23.81
CA ILE A 26 -10.97 27.81 -24.47
C ILE A 26 -10.21 26.97 -23.44
N GLY A 27 -9.47 27.60 -22.52
CA GLY A 27 -8.76 26.90 -21.45
C GLY A 27 -9.70 26.07 -20.56
N ILE A 28 -10.84 26.64 -20.16
CA ILE A 28 -11.85 25.93 -19.36
C ILE A 28 -12.48 24.79 -20.15
N ILE A 29 -12.77 24.97 -21.44
CA ILE A 29 -13.34 23.90 -22.29
C ILE A 29 -12.34 22.75 -22.46
N ILE A 30 -11.05 23.06 -22.67
CA ILE A 30 -10.01 22.03 -22.78
C ILE A 30 -9.81 21.32 -21.44
N LEU A 31 -9.74 22.04 -20.32
CA LEU A 31 -9.63 21.45 -18.98
C LEU A 31 -10.84 20.57 -18.64
N GLY A 32 -12.05 21.06 -18.90
CA GLY A 32 -13.28 20.30 -18.72
C GLY A 32 -13.33 19.07 -19.64
N GLY A 33 -12.93 19.22 -20.90
CA GLY A 33 -12.87 18.13 -21.87
C GLY A 33 -11.86 17.05 -21.49
N VAL A 34 -10.65 17.42 -21.07
CA VAL A 34 -9.61 16.49 -20.59
C VAL A 34 -10.04 15.83 -19.29
N GLY A 35 -10.65 16.59 -18.37
CA GLY A 35 -11.17 16.07 -17.11
C GLY A 35 -12.29 15.03 -17.33
N ILE A 36 -13.27 15.33 -18.18
CA ILE A 36 -14.36 14.41 -18.53
C ILE A 36 -13.80 13.20 -19.29
N TYR A 37 -12.91 13.40 -20.26
CA TYR A 37 -12.29 12.31 -21.02
C TYR A 37 -11.50 11.37 -20.11
N SER A 38 -10.75 11.90 -19.15
CA SER A 38 -10.01 11.11 -18.18
C SER A 38 -10.93 10.36 -17.21
N ALA A 39 -12.01 11.00 -16.75
CA ALA A 39 -12.99 10.38 -15.86
C ALA A 39 -13.76 9.23 -16.55
N VAL A 40 -14.22 9.44 -17.79
CA VAL A 40 -14.92 8.41 -18.57
C VAL A 40 -13.97 7.25 -18.89
N ARG A 41 -12.73 7.53 -19.27
CA ARG A 41 -11.74 6.48 -19.56
C ARG A 41 -11.34 5.67 -18.32
N ARG A 42 -11.33 6.28 -17.13
CA ARG A 42 -11.09 5.55 -15.87
C ARG A 42 -12.27 4.63 -15.52
N GLY A 43 -13.51 5.08 -15.68
CA GLY A 43 -14.70 4.29 -15.37
C GLY A 43 -15.03 3.16 -16.36
N SER A 44 -14.64 3.28 -17.64
CA SER A 44 -14.95 2.25 -18.65
C SER A 44 -14.08 0.98 -18.57
N ILE A 45 -12.86 1.05 -18.03
CA ILE A 45 -11.93 -0.10 -18.06
C ILE A 45 -12.30 -1.17 -17.01
N GLU A 46 -12.78 -0.79 -15.83
CA GLU A 46 -13.23 -1.72 -14.78
C GLU A 46 -14.54 -2.44 -15.18
N GLY A 47 -15.48 -1.70 -15.79
CA GLY A 47 -16.74 -2.27 -16.31
C GLY A 47 -16.55 -3.17 -17.54
N GLU A 48 -15.57 -2.89 -18.40
CA GLU A 48 -15.27 -3.73 -19.57
C GLU A 48 -14.66 -5.07 -19.17
N LEU A 49 -13.72 -5.10 -18.22
CA LEU A 49 -13.08 -6.36 -17.79
C LEU A 49 -14.09 -7.29 -17.10
N SER A 50 -14.92 -6.76 -16.21
CA SER A 50 -15.95 -7.54 -15.52
C SER A 50 -17.00 -8.08 -16.50
N ALA A 51 -17.51 -7.25 -17.42
CA ALA A 51 -18.45 -7.68 -18.43
C ALA A 51 -17.83 -8.66 -19.44
N GLU A 52 -16.57 -8.47 -19.81
CA GLU A 52 -15.83 -9.40 -20.67
C GLU A 52 -15.70 -10.77 -19.98
N MET A 53 -15.21 -10.81 -18.75
CA MET A 53 -15.05 -12.05 -17.99
C MET A 53 -16.40 -12.76 -17.72
N GLU A 54 -17.46 -12.00 -17.42
CA GLU A 54 -18.79 -12.56 -17.16
C GLU A 54 -19.47 -13.05 -18.44
N SER A 55 -19.27 -12.37 -19.58
CA SER A 55 -19.75 -12.84 -20.89
C SER A 55 -19.06 -14.12 -21.38
N MET A 56 -17.92 -14.47 -20.79
CA MET A 56 -17.17 -15.68 -21.09
C MET A 56 -17.63 -16.89 -20.28
N LEU A 57 -18.64 -16.75 -19.42
CA LEU A 57 -19.26 -17.85 -18.69
C LEU A 57 -19.93 -18.81 -19.67
N GLU A 58 -19.41 -20.04 -19.72
CA GLU A 58 -20.02 -21.11 -20.49
C GLU A 58 -21.27 -21.64 -19.77
N GLU A 59 -22.36 -21.86 -20.52
CA GLU A 59 -23.52 -22.59 -19.97
C GLU A 59 -23.13 -24.06 -19.73
N VAL A 60 -22.98 -24.41 -18.45
CA VAL A 60 -22.62 -25.77 -18.04
C VAL A 60 -23.89 -26.62 -17.93
N PRO A 61 -24.02 -27.75 -18.67
CA PRO A 61 -25.13 -28.66 -18.50
C PRO A 61 -25.21 -29.21 -17.07
N VAL A 62 -26.43 -29.46 -16.57
CA VAL A 62 -26.69 -29.83 -15.16
C VAL A 62 -25.87 -31.05 -14.74
N GLU A 63 -25.65 -32.01 -15.64
CA GLU A 63 -24.86 -33.21 -15.39
C GLU A 63 -23.36 -32.95 -15.15
N PHE A 64 -22.82 -31.82 -15.61
CA PHE A 64 -21.43 -31.40 -15.41
C PHE A 64 -21.27 -30.30 -14.35
N ALA A 65 -22.37 -29.80 -13.78
CA ALA A 65 -22.33 -28.78 -12.72
C ALA A 65 -21.46 -29.17 -11.51
N PRO A 66 -21.41 -30.44 -11.04
CA PRO A 66 -20.50 -30.83 -9.96
C PRO A 66 -19.01 -30.67 -10.32
N ALA A 67 -18.64 -30.86 -11.59
CA ALA A 67 -17.26 -30.73 -12.05
C ALA A 67 -16.85 -29.25 -12.13
N ASP A 68 -17.72 -28.40 -12.68
CA ASP A 68 -17.51 -26.94 -12.69
C ASP A 68 -17.38 -26.37 -11.28
N LEU A 69 -18.28 -26.77 -10.36
CA LEU A 69 -18.24 -26.31 -8.97
C LEU A 69 -16.93 -26.70 -8.28
N PHE A 70 -16.50 -27.97 -8.39
CA PHE A 70 -15.26 -28.45 -7.79
C PHE A 70 -14.04 -27.65 -8.25
N ILE A 71 -13.95 -27.34 -9.55
CA ILE A 71 -12.83 -26.58 -10.09
C ILE A 71 -12.88 -25.14 -9.59
N ARG A 72 -14.06 -24.50 -9.62
CA ARG A 72 -14.23 -23.14 -9.09
C ARG A 72 -13.91 -23.04 -7.60
N GLU A 73 -14.27 -24.03 -6.80
CA GLU A 73 -13.88 -24.10 -5.39
C GLU A 73 -12.36 -24.13 -5.22
N CYS A 74 -11.66 -24.92 -6.04
CA CYS A 74 -10.19 -24.92 -6.05
C CYS A 74 -9.60 -23.58 -6.48
N VAL A 75 -10.13 -22.96 -7.55
CA VAL A 75 -9.67 -21.63 -8.01
C VAL A 75 -9.90 -20.59 -6.91
N SER A 76 -11.09 -20.57 -6.29
CA SER A 76 -11.42 -19.64 -5.21
C SER A 76 -10.46 -19.80 -4.03
N LYS A 77 -10.23 -21.04 -3.61
CA LYS A 77 -9.33 -21.35 -2.51
C LYS A 77 -7.91 -20.86 -2.77
N ILE A 78 -7.33 -21.19 -3.94
CA ILE A 78 -5.96 -20.78 -4.28
C ILE A 78 -5.86 -19.26 -4.43
N ALA A 79 -6.88 -18.61 -5.00
CA ALA A 79 -6.92 -17.15 -5.09
C ALA A 79 -6.94 -16.49 -3.71
N GLU A 80 -7.78 -16.99 -2.79
CA GLU A 80 -7.84 -16.50 -1.41
C GLU A 80 -6.52 -16.70 -0.65
N GLU A 81 -5.89 -17.88 -0.81
CA GLU A 81 -4.57 -18.16 -0.23
C GLU A 81 -3.52 -17.18 -0.75
N GLY A 82 -3.49 -16.93 -2.07
CA GLY A 82 -2.60 -15.96 -2.70
C GLY A 82 -2.81 -14.53 -2.18
N ILE A 83 -4.06 -14.06 -2.11
CA ILE A 83 -4.40 -12.73 -1.59
C ILE A 83 -4.00 -12.59 -0.11
N ARG A 84 -4.21 -13.63 0.71
CA ARG A 84 -3.80 -13.63 2.12
C ARG A 84 -2.29 -13.58 2.28
N GLU A 85 -1.55 -14.41 1.54
CA GLU A 85 -0.08 -14.39 1.62
C GLU A 85 0.47 -13.04 1.16
N MET A 86 -0.08 -12.48 0.08
CA MET A 86 0.25 -11.15 -0.38
C MET A 86 0.06 -10.07 0.71
N GLY A 87 -1.11 -10.05 1.35
CA GLY A 87 -1.41 -9.10 2.42
C GLY A 87 -0.49 -9.27 3.63
N ASN A 88 -0.11 -10.51 3.95
CA ASN A 88 0.76 -10.82 5.08
C ASN A 88 2.25 -10.52 4.82
N GLN A 89 2.65 -10.25 3.58
CA GLN A 89 4.06 -10.13 3.16
C GLN A 89 4.37 -8.77 2.52
N GLY A 90 3.53 -7.76 2.74
CA GLY A 90 3.75 -6.40 2.25
C GLY A 90 3.50 -6.25 0.74
N GLY A 91 2.63 -7.08 0.16
CA GLY A 91 2.22 -7.00 -1.24
C GLY A 91 2.78 -8.12 -2.14
N PHE A 92 3.71 -8.94 -1.65
CA PHE A 92 4.32 -10.02 -2.45
C PHE A 92 3.77 -11.39 -2.07
N ILE A 93 3.49 -12.27 -3.03
CA ILE A 93 3.17 -13.67 -2.73
C ILE A 93 4.45 -14.49 -2.49
N ARG A 94 5.52 -14.17 -3.24
CA ARG A 94 6.83 -14.82 -3.14
C ARG A 94 7.96 -13.78 -3.17
N PRO A 95 8.23 -13.10 -2.05
CA PRO A 95 9.18 -11.99 -1.98
C PRO A 95 10.58 -12.37 -2.50
N SER A 96 11.03 -13.59 -2.22
CA SER A 96 12.36 -14.08 -2.63
C SER A 96 12.57 -14.09 -4.15
N ARG A 97 11.52 -14.26 -4.97
CA ARG A 97 11.62 -14.18 -6.44
C ARG A 97 11.94 -12.76 -6.93
N TYR A 98 11.66 -11.75 -6.12
CA TYR A 98 11.85 -10.35 -6.44
C TYR A 98 13.07 -9.75 -5.72
N GLY A 99 13.98 -10.59 -5.19
CA GLY A 99 15.16 -10.12 -4.47
C GLY A 99 14.83 -9.49 -3.12
N ILE A 100 13.64 -9.76 -2.58
CA ILE A 100 13.25 -9.33 -1.24
C ILE A 100 13.73 -10.37 -0.24
N SER A 101 14.49 -9.91 0.75
CA SER A 101 15.06 -10.75 1.78
C SER A 101 15.18 -9.98 3.09
N ALA A 102 15.04 -10.68 4.20
CA ALA A 102 15.23 -10.11 5.53
C ALA A 102 16.60 -10.51 6.07
N ALA A 103 17.37 -9.53 6.57
CA ALA A 103 18.56 -9.73 7.38
C ALA A 103 18.19 -9.95 8.86
N GLU A 104 19.18 -10.34 9.67
CA GLU A 104 19.04 -10.42 11.12
C GLU A 104 18.80 -9.05 11.75
N GLU A 105 19.50 -8.01 11.28
CA GLU A 105 19.20 -6.63 11.62
C GLU A 105 18.09 -6.10 10.70
N PRO A 106 16.92 -5.65 11.23
CA PRO A 106 15.79 -5.22 10.39
C PRO A 106 16.12 -4.09 9.41
N THR A 107 17.07 -3.22 9.74
CA THR A 107 17.51 -2.10 8.89
C THR A 107 18.57 -2.51 7.86
N GLY A 108 19.12 -3.73 7.95
CA GLY A 108 20.20 -4.20 7.08
C GLY A 108 19.72 -4.78 5.75
N SER A 109 18.43 -4.70 5.43
CA SER A 109 17.83 -5.32 4.24
C SER A 109 16.54 -4.63 3.81
N ASN A 110 15.91 -5.14 2.74
CA ASN A 110 14.70 -4.58 2.14
C ASN A 110 13.39 -5.21 2.65
N ALA A 111 13.46 -6.02 3.71
CA ALA A 111 12.33 -6.61 4.41
C ALA A 111 12.66 -6.88 5.89
N ALA A 112 11.63 -7.16 6.69
CA ALA A 112 11.79 -7.67 8.05
C ALA A 112 10.96 -8.94 8.28
N LYS A 113 11.41 -9.76 9.23
CA LYS A 113 10.59 -10.81 9.82
C LYS A 113 9.74 -10.19 10.94
N LEU A 114 8.41 -10.24 10.87
CA LEU A 114 7.55 -9.74 11.96
C LEU A 114 7.64 -10.57 13.24
N ASN A 115 8.18 -11.79 13.14
CA ASN A 115 8.51 -12.65 14.26
C ASN A 115 9.94 -13.17 14.02
N PRO A 116 10.91 -12.97 14.93
CA PRO A 116 12.29 -13.43 14.77
C PRO A 116 12.41 -14.94 14.49
N GLU A 117 11.52 -15.74 15.08
CA GLU A 117 11.47 -17.19 14.90
C GLU A 117 10.65 -17.62 13.67
N GLY A 118 9.97 -16.66 13.02
CA GLY A 118 9.14 -16.91 11.86
C GLY A 118 9.91 -16.89 10.55
N GLU A 119 9.41 -17.62 9.57
CA GLU A 119 9.92 -17.59 8.19
C GLU A 119 9.30 -16.48 7.34
N ARG A 120 8.16 -15.93 7.78
CA ARG A 120 7.44 -14.92 7.02
C ARG A 120 8.15 -13.57 7.07
N ILE A 121 8.48 -13.07 5.89
CA ILE A 121 9.08 -11.75 5.68
C ILE A 121 8.05 -10.77 5.13
N VAL A 122 8.19 -9.51 5.51
CA VAL A 122 7.34 -8.40 5.05
C VAL A 122 8.22 -7.39 4.36
N ALA A 123 7.94 -7.16 3.08
CA ALA A 123 8.66 -6.20 2.27
C ALA A 123 8.44 -4.77 2.80
N TYR A 124 9.50 -3.99 2.89
CA TYR A 124 9.37 -2.57 3.20
C TYR A 124 8.96 -1.80 1.96
N TRP A 125 7.93 -0.95 2.08
CA TRP A 125 7.60 0.02 1.04
C TRP A 125 8.55 1.23 1.11
N GLN A 126 8.99 1.58 2.31
CA GLN A 126 9.97 2.63 2.55
C GLN A 126 10.94 2.16 3.62
N TYR A 127 12.25 2.27 3.36
CA TYR A 127 13.28 1.90 4.34
C TYR A 127 14.56 2.71 4.15
N LEU A 128 15.41 2.66 5.17
CA LEU A 128 16.74 3.24 5.15
C LEU A 128 17.68 2.31 4.37
N GLU A 129 18.09 2.71 3.17
CA GLU A 129 19.05 1.94 2.36
C GLU A 129 20.49 2.17 2.81
N SER A 130 20.79 3.39 3.30
CA SER A 130 22.11 3.69 3.84
C SER A 130 22.36 3.00 5.18
N PRO A 131 23.63 2.77 5.57
CA PRO A 131 23.95 2.31 6.91
C PRO A 131 23.37 3.22 8.00
N ASN A 132 23.02 2.65 9.16
CA ASN A 132 22.47 3.38 10.30
C ASN A 132 23.34 4.57 10.77
N ASN A 133 24.66 4.51 10.57
CA ASN A 133 25.61 5.55 10.96
C ASN A 133 25.90 6.59 9.87
N CYS A 134 24.99 6.78 8.91
CA CYS A 134 25.10 7.80 7.87
C CYS A 134 25.27 9.21 8.47
N GLY A 135 26.45 9.82 8.29
CA GLY A 135 26.82 11.13 8.84
C GLY A 135 26.15 12.32 8.14
N GLY A 136 24.82 12.33 8.03
CA GLY A 136 24.02 13.43 7.48
C GLY A 136 23.57 13.27 6.02
N GLY A 137 23.85 12.12 5.39
CA GLY A 137 23.46 11.79 4.01
C GLY A 137 22.65 10.51 3.90
N CYS A 138 21.78 10.26 4.89
CA CYS A 138 20.98 9.05 4.97
C CYS A 138 20.03 8.93 3.77
N SER A 139 20.09 7.80 3.06
CA SER A 139 19.24 7.51 1.90
C SER A 139 18.04 6.71 2.36
N ILE A 140 16.90 7.36 2.47
CA ILE A 140 15.60 6.68 2.63
C ILE A 140 15.06 6.48 1.22
N VAL A 141 14.88 5.23 0.82
CA VAL A 141 14.42 4.89 -0.52
C VAL A 141 12.99 4.38 -0.41
N ASP A 142 12.09 5.03 -1.15
CA ASP A 142 10.86 4.41 -1.62
C ASP A 142 11.30 3.56 -2.81
N VAL A 143 11.64 2.29 -2.58
CA VAL A 143 12.20 1.47 -3.66
C VAL A 143 11.13 1.30 -4.71
N PRO A 144 11.29 1.83 -5.93
CA PRO A 144 10.26 1.79 -6.97
C PRO A 144 9.93 0.36 -7.44
N GLY A 145 10.61 -0.66 -6.90
CA GLY A 145 10.32 -2.09 -7.09
C GLY A 145 9.70 -2.81 -5.89
N ASN A 146 9.62 -2.19 -4.70
CA ASN A 146 9.00 -2.80 -3.51
C ASN A 146 7.52 -2.41 -3.36
N ARG A 147 7.12 -1.25 -3.90
CA ARG A 147 5.69 -0.93 -4.07
C ARG A 147 5.24 -1.48 -5.43
N LEU A 148 4.46 -2.55 -5.36
CA LEU A 148 3.94 -3.23 -6.54
C LEU A 148 2.87 -2.42 -7.23
N PHE A 149 2.83 -2.49 -8.56
CA PHE A 149 1.67 -1.99 -9.28
C PHE A 149 0.43 -2.80 -8.90
N LEU A 150 -0.70 -2.14 -8.69
CA LEU A 150 -1.95 -2.85 -8.46
C LEU A 150 -2.35 -3.62 -9.73
N TYR A 151 -2.28 -2.95 -10.87
CA TYR A 151 -2.69 -3.47 -12.17
C TYR A 151 -1.51 -3.88 -13.06
N LYS A 152 -1.67 -4.96 -13.83
CA LYS A 152 -0.65 -5.39 -14.82
C LYS A 152 -0.34 -4.37 -15.90
N LYS A 153 -1.36 -3.58 -16.29
CA LYS A 153 -1.23 -2.54 -17.33
C LYS A 153 -0.32 -1.39 -16.91
N ASP A 154 -0.14 -1.19 -15.60
CA ASP A 154 0.65 -0.08 -15.05
C ASP A 154 2.13 -0.46 -14.93
N GLY A 155 2.46 -1.74 -14.78
CA GLY A 155 3.83 -2.22 -14.79
C GLY A 155 4.01 -3.64 -14.23
N SER A 156 5.27 -4.08 -14.19
CA SER A 156 5.69 -5.36 -13.63
C SER A 156 6.85 -5.15 -12.65
N PRO A 157 6.82 -5.77 -11.45
CA PRO A 157 5.81 -6.70 -10.96
C PRO A 157 4.49 -6.02 -10.50
N SER A 158 3.39 -6.77 -10.54
CA SER A 158 2.05 -6.30 -10.10
C SER A 158 1.34 -7.32 -9.22
N ILE A 159 0.34 -6.85 -8.47
CA ILE A 159 -0.54 -7.67 -7.62
C ILE A 159 -1.33 -8.66 -8.48
N GLU A 160 -1.98 -8.19 -9.54
CA GLU A 160 -2.69 -9.05 -10.49
C GLU A 160 -1.78 -10.11 -11.10
N GLY A 161 -0.60 -9.72 -11.58
CA GLY A 161 0.34 -10.65 -12.22
C GLY A 161 0.85 -11.74 -11.26
N GLN A 162 1.13 -11.38 -10.00
CA GLN A 162 1.52 -12.36 -8.99
C GLN A 162 0.40 -13.33 -8.65
N LEU A 163 -0.85 -12.85 -8.56
CA LEU A 163 -1.99 -13.70 -8.27
C LEU A 163 -2.24 -14.70 -9.40
N GLU A 164 -2.13 -14.27 -10.66
CA GLU A 164 -2.21 -15.15 -11.83
C GLU A 164 -1.12 -16.25 -11.78
N GLU A 165 0.14 -15.87 -11.55
CA GLU A 165 1.26 -16.80 -11.44
C GLU A 165 1.04 -17.81 -10.31
N HIS A 166 0.58 -17.33 -9.14
CA HIS A 166 0.27 -18.18 -8.00
C HIS A 166 -0.83 -19.19 -8.32
N ILE A 167 -1.90 -18.78 -8.99
CA ILE A 167 -2.99 -19.70 -9.35
C ILE A 167 -2.50 -20.74 -10.36
N ASN A 168 -1.78 -20.33 -11.41
CA ASN A 168 -1.25 -21.24 -12.43
C ASN A 168 -0.35 -22.32 -11.83
N GLU A 169 0.47 -21.97 -10.84
CA GLU A 169 1.43 -22.90 -10.23
C GLU A 169 0.83 -23.85 -9.19
N ASN A 170 -0.29 -23.49 -8.56
CA ASN A 170 -0.84 -24.23 -7.42
C ASN A 170 -2.19 -24.90 -7.72
N LEU A 171 -2.89 -24.54 -8.80
CA LEU A 171 -4.20 -25.09 -9.12
C LEU A 171 -4.16 -26.61 -9.36
N ASP A 172 -3.15 -27.10 -10.09
CA ASP A 172 -2.99 -28.54 -10.37
C ASP A 172 -2.84 -29.37 -9.08
N ALA A 173 -2.15 -28.82 -8.07
CA ALA A 173 -2.01 -29.47 -6.77
C ALA A 173 -3.34 -29.47 -5.99
N CYS A 174 -4.14 -28.40 -6.09
CA CYS A 174 -5.47 -28.35 -5.48
C CYS A 174 -6.42 -29.39 -6.07
N LEU A 175 -6.40 -29.55 -7.39
CA LEU A 175 -7.26 -30.49 -8.10
C LEU A 175 -6.92 -31.96 -7.79
N ASP A 176 -5.72 -32.24 -7.30
CA ASP A 176 -5.23 -33.55 -6.86
C ASP A 176 -5.55 -34.67 -7.87
N ASP A 177 -5.18 -34.45 -9.14
CA ASP A 177 -5.48 -35.35 -10.26
C ASP A 177 -6.97 -35.74 -10.34
N PHE A 178 -7.86 -34.81 -9.98
CA PHE A 178 -9.31 -34.94 -10.03
C PHE A 178 -9.88 -36.15 -9.27
N LYS A 179 -9.21 -36.61 -8.20
CA LYS A 179 -9.65 -37.80 -7.43
C LYS A 179 -11.12 -37.72 -6.98
N ALA A 180 -11.55 -36.57 -6.44
CA ALA A 180 -12.93 -36.36 -6.02
C ALA A 180 -13.93 -36.52 -7.17
N LEU A 181 -13.60 -36.04 -8.38
CA LEU A 181 -14.45 -36.20 -9.56
C LEU A 181 -14.47 -37.65 -10.05
N LYS A 182 -13.32 -38.35 -10.02
CA LYS A 182 -13.20 -39.77 -10.37
C LYS A 182 -14.07 -40.65 -9.47
N GLU A 183 -14.12 -40.37 -8.16
CA GLU A 183 -15.00 -41.06 -7.20
C GLU A 183 -16.50 -40.84 -7.50
N MET A 184 -16.85 -39.70 -8.09
CA MET A 184 -18.21 -39.42 -8.56
C MET A 184 -18.53 -40.02 -9.94
N GLY A 185 -17.59 -40.73 -10.55
CA GLY A 185 -17.74 -41.40 -11.85
C GLY A 185 -17.44 -40.53 -13.07
N PHE A 186 -16.74 -39.40 -12.90
CA PHE A 186 -16.22 -38.62 -14.03
C PHE A 186 -14.86 -39.15 -14.48
N SER A 187 -14.63 -39.17 -15.80
CA SER A 187 -13.29 -39.21 -16.38
C SER A 187 -12.94 -37.82 -16.89
N VAL A 188 -11.75 -37.33 -16.56
CA VAL A 188 -11.26 -35.98 -16.89
C VAL A 188 -9.98 -36.11 -17.71
N GLU A 189 -9.93 -35.46 -18.88
CA GLU A 189 -8.76 -35.38 -19.74
C GLU A 189 -8.31 -33.91 -19.87
N LYS A 190 -7.01 -33.66 -19.67
CA LYS A 190 -6.40 -32.33 -19.82
C LYS A 190 -6.11 -32.08 -21.30
N LEU A 191 -6.76 -31.09 -21.91
CA LEU A 191 -6.59 -30.76 -23.33
C LEU A 191 -5.55 -29.64 -23.56
N GLY A 192 -5.17 -28.91 -22.51
CA GLY A 192 -4.24 -27.78 -22.60
C GLY A 192 -3.70 -27.33 -21.24
N GLU A 193 -2.94 -26.24 -21.26
CA GLU A 193 -2.31 -25.66 -20.06
C GLU A 193 -3.24 -24.67 -19.35
N ILE A 194 -2.93 -24.40 -18.08
CA ILE A 194 -3.67 -23.45 -17.25
C ILE A 194 -3.19 -22.04 -17.59
N SER A 195 -4.14 -21.14 -17.87
CA SER A 195 -3.90 -19.71 -18.04
C SER A 195 -4.88 -18.93 -17.17
N THR A 196 -4.38 -18.00 -16.38
CA THR A 196 -5.20 -17.21 -15.44
C THR A 196 -5.15 -15.74 -15.79
N ARG A 197 -6.31 -15.07 -15.69
CA ARG A 197 -6.43 -13.61 -15.67
C ARG A 197 -7.03 -13.18 -14.34
N ALA A 198 -6.35 -12.30 -13.63
CA ALA A 198 -6.85 -11.68 -12.41
C ALA A 198 -7.13 -10.19 -12.65
N GLY A 199 -8.21 -9.68 -12.08
CA GLY A 199 -8.63 -8.30 -12.18
C GLY A 199 -9.05 -7.75 -10.83
N VAL A 200 -8.34 -6.76 -10.30
CA VAL A 200 -8.76 -6.09 -9.06
C VAL A 200 -9.86 -5.08 -9.39
N GLN A 201 -10.99 -5.15 -8.68
CA GLN A 201 -12.11 -4.21 -8.77
C GLN A 201 -12.24 -3.41 -7.47
N GLU A 202 -13.28 -2.59 -7.37
CA GLU A 202 -13.53 -1.74 -6.21
C GLU A 202 -13.75 -2.55 -4.91
N GLU A 203 -14.59 -3.58 -4.98
CA GLU A 203 -15.02 -4.37 -3.81
C GLU A 203 -14.67 -5.86 -3.89
N GLU A 204 -14.09 -6.29 -5.00
CA GLU A 204 -13.79 -7.69 -5.24
C GLU A 204 -12.57 -7.89 -6.14
N VAL A 205 -12.04 -9.11 -6.15
CA VAL A 205 -11.05 -9.57 -7.12
C VAL A 205 -11.69 -10.60 -8.02
N LEU A 206 -11.64 -10.35 -9.32
CA LEU A 206 -12.14 -11.25 -10.35
C LEU A 206 -11.02 -12.17 -10.80
N VAL A 207 -11.33 -13.46 -10.95
CA VAL A 207 -10.37 -14.45 -11.44
C VAL A 207 -11.06 -15.29 -12.52
N LEU A 208 -10.46 -15.29 -13.72
CA LEU A 208 -10.84 -16.16 -14.83
C LEU A 208 -9.69 -17.12 -15.10
N VAL A 209 -9.96 -18.40 -14.96
CA VAL A 209 -9.05 -19.48 -15.32
C VAL A 209 -9.52 -20.11 -16.63
N GLU A 210 -8.66 -20.09 -17.62
CA GLU A 210 -8.78 -20.84 -18.85
C GLU A 210 -8.01 -22.16 -18.68
N TYR A 211 -8.76 -23.25 -18.57
CA TYR A 211 -8.20 -24.58 -18.41
C TYR A 211 -9.05 -25.59 -19.20
N PRO A 212 -8.69 -25.91 -20.45
CA PRO A 212 -9.50 -26.76 -21.31
C PRO A 212 -9.45 -28.22 -20.85
N LEU A 213 -10.60 -28.72 -20.41
CA LEU A 213 -10.79 -30.05 -19.85
C LEU A 213 -11.95 -30.77 -20.54
N GLU A 214 -11.73 -32.03 -20.94
CA GLU A 214 -12.80 -32.90 -21.43
C GLU A 214 -13.32 -33.77 -20.27
N PHE A 215 -14.63 -33.69 -20.02
CA PHE A 215 -15.33 -34.52 -19.04
C PHE A 215 -16.15 -35.61 -19.73
N SER A 216 -16.07 -36.83 -19.21
CA SER A 216 -16.86 -37.98 -19.66
C SER A 216 -17.61 -38.63 -18.51
N ARG A 217 -18.95 -38.66 -18.58
CA ARG A 217 -19.83 -39.38 -17.63
C ARG A 217 -21.12 -39.91 -18.27
N ALA A 218 -21.92 -39.02 -18.84
CA ALA A 218 -23.16 -39.34 -19.58
C ALA A 218 -23.09 -38.87 -21.06
N GLY A 219 -21.88 -38.59 -21.53
CA GLY A 219 -21.53 -37.90 -22.76
C GLY A 219 -20.16 -37.25 -22.60
N LYS A 220 -19.59 -36.73 -23.69
CA LYS A 220 -18.37 -35.92 -23.67
C LYS A 220 -18.76 -34.45 -23.67
N LYS A 221 -18.16 -33.66 -22.78
CA LYS A 221 -18.30 -32.20 -22.76
C LYS A 221 -16.97 -31.58 -22.45
N GLU A 222 -16.56 -30.62 -23.26
CA GLU A 222 -15.44 -29.74 -22.96
C GLU A 222 -15.94 -28.61 -22.07
N LEU A 223 -15.21 -28.34 -20.98
CA LEU A 223 -15.34 -27.12 -20.18
C LEU A 223 -13.96 -26.47 -20.13
N SER A 224 -13.89 -25.19 -20.47
CA SER A 224 -12.61 -24.53 -20.67
C SER A 224 -12.41 -23.27 -19.83
N ARG A 225 -13.45 -22.77 -19.17
CA ARG A 225 -13.41 -21.48 -18.47
C ARG A 225 -14.08 -21.56 -17.12
N PHE A 226 -13.36 -21.13 -16.09
CA PHE A 226 -13.81 -21.11 -14.71
C PHE A 226 -13.64 -19.71 -14.15
N PHE A 227 -14.75 -19.11 -13.75
CA PHE A 227 -14.77 -17.74 -13.25
C PHE A 227 -15.23 -17.71 -11.79
N VAL A 228 -14.46 -17.01 -10.95
CA VAL A 228 -14.75 -16.82 -9.53
C VAL A 228 -14.58 -15.35 -9.14
N ARG A 229 -15.32 -14.96 -8.11
CA ARG A 229 -15.31 -13.62 -7.52
C ARG A 229 -14.88 -13.75 -6.06
N ILE A 230 -13.83 -13.02 -5.66
CA ILE A 230 -13.34 -13.00 -4.29
C ILE A 230 -13.76 -11.67 -3.64
N PRO A 231 -14.69 -11.66 -2.67
CA PRO A 231 -15.24 -10.43 -2.09
C PRO A 231 -14.25 -9.82 -1.09
N VAL A 232 -13.27 -9.08 -1.60
CA VAL A 232 -12.25 -8.38 -0.83
C VAL A 232 -11.96 -7.02 -1.43
N ASN A 233 -12.02 -5.98 -0.60
CA ASN A 233 -11.73 -4.58 -0.96
C ASN A 233 -10.22 -4.34 -1.11
N LEU A 234 -9.53 -5.16 -1.91
CA LEU A 234 -8.07 -5.14 -2.03
C LEU A 234 -7.55 -3.79 -2.55
N LYS A 235 -8.25 -3.20 -3.52
CA LYS A 235 -7.95 -1.87 -4.05
C LYS A 235 -7.93 -0.83 -2.93
N LYS A 236 -8.99 -0.79 -2.12
CA LYS A 236 -9.14 0.15 -1.01
C LYS A 236 -8.04 -0.01 0.05
N ILE A 237 -7.71 -1.26 0.39
CA ILE A 237 -6.60 -1.56 1.33
C ILE A 237 -5.27 -1.07 0.76
N TYR A 238 -5.01 -1.31 -0.53
CA TYR A 238 -3.79 -0.89 -1.22
C TYR A 238 -3.69 0.64 -1.29
N GLU A 239 -4.77 1.34 -1.64
CA GLU A 239 -4.81 2.80 -1.74
C GLU A 239 -4.56 3.48 -0.39
N LEU A 240 -5.22 3.02 0.69
CA LEU A 240 -4.97 3.51 2.05
C LEU A 240 -3.51 3.31 2.45
N SER A 241 -2.97 2.12 2.22
CA SER A 241 -1.57 1.81 2.54
C SER A 241 -0.61 2.71 1.77
N ASN A 242 -0.91 2.97 0.49
CA ASN A 242 -0.11 3.83 -0.37
C ASN A 242 -0.13 5.27 0.11
N GLU A 243 -1.30 5.76 0.49
CA GLU A 243 -1.50 7.11 1.01
C GLU A 243 -0.73 7.33 2.32
N VAL A 244 -0.85 6.40 3.28
CA VAL A 244 -0.15 6.50 4.58
C VAL A 244 1.37 6.52 4.42
N VAL A 245 1.91 5.67 3.53
CA VAL A 245 3.35 5.65 3.23
C VAL A 245 3.78 6.91 2.48
N ALA A 246 2.97 7.40 1.53
CA ALA A 246 3.26 8.65 0.82
C ALA A 246 3.28 9.85 1.77
N LEU A 247 2.36 9.91 2.74
CA LEU A 247 2.36 10.92 3.79
C LEU A 247 3.63 10.84 4.64
N GLN A 248 4.12 9.64 4.96
CA GLN A 248 5.37 9.48 5.69
C GLN A 248 6.56 10.00 4.88
N GLY A 249 6.64 9.66 3.59
CA GLY A 249 7.68 10.17 2.70
C GLY A 249 7.67 11.69 2.54
N ASN A 250 6.48 12.31 2.46
CA ASN A 250 6.33 13.74 2.22
C ASN A 250 6.47 14.59 3.49
N TYR A 251 5.99 14.10 4.63
CA TYR A 251 5.84 14.90 5.85
C TYR A 251 6.67 14.40 7.04
N ARG A 252 7.25 13.19 6.98
CA ARG A 252 8.07 12.62 8.06
C ARG A 252 7.36 12.66 9.41
N TYR A 253 6.08 12.25 9.42
CA TYR A 253 5.25 12.42 10.60
C TYR A 253 5.72 11.56 11.76
N LEU A 254 6.35 10.39 11.52
CA LEU A 254 6.92 9.57 12.58
C LEU A 254 8.11 10.26 13.26
N GLU A 255 8.95 10.95 12.49
CA GLU A 255 10.10 11.69 12.99
C GLU A 255 9.65 12.92 13.76
N ASN A 256 8.75 13.73 13.19
CA ASN A 256 8.19 14.90 13.88
C ASN A 256 7.51 14.48 15.19
N TYR A 257 6.80 13.36 15.17
CA TYR A 257 6.17 12.81 16.37
C TYR A 257 7.18 12.41 17.44
N LEU A 258 8.27 11.74 17.05
CA LEU A 258 9.36 11.42 17.97
C LEU A 258 10.03 12.69 18.51
N GLU A 259 10.25 13.70 17.69
CA GLU A 259 10.79 15.00 18.13
C GLU A 259 9.87 15.67 19.16
N GLU A 260 8.56 15.68 18.94
CA GLU A 260 7.58 16.22 19.90
C GLU A 260 7.61 15.47 21.23
N LEU A 261 7.72 14.14 21.19
CA LEU A 261 7.90 13.34 22.40
C LEU A 261 9.22 13.69 23.10
N ILE A 262 10.33 13.79 22.37
CA ILE A 262 11.62 14.16 22.96
C ILE A 262 11.53 15.52 23.64
N VAL A 263 11.01 16.54 22.94
CA VAL A 263 10.85 17.89 23.48
C VAL A 263 9.96 17.88 24.72
N GLY A 264 8.81 17.20 24.66
CA GLY A 264 7.84 17.16 25.75
C GLY A 264 8.32 16.42 27.01
N PHE A 265 9.25 15.48 26.87
CA PHE A 265 9.84 14.71 27.97
C PHE A 265 11.27 15.10 28.32
N SER A 266 11.81 16.14 27.66
CA SER A 266 13.16 16.65 27.94
C SER A 266 13.17 17.77 28.98
N GLY A 267 14.31 17.93 29.63
CA GLY A 267 14.55 19.06 30.52
C GLY A 267 15.78 18.87 31.38
N VAL A 268 16.04 19.86 32.23
CA VAL A 268 17.27 20.00 33.02
C VAL A 268 17.38 19.09 34.24
N LYS A 269 16.44 18.16 34.41
CA LYS A 269 16.41 17.23 35.55
C LYS A 269 16.87 15.84 35.12
N THR A 270 17.57 15.14 36.01
CA THR A 270 18.14 13.81 35.73
C THR A 270 17.08 12.77 35.34
N GLU A 271 15.84 12.91 35.83
CA GLU A 271 14.72 12.02 35.48
C GLU A 271 14.07 12.30 34.11
N MET A 272 14.44 13.39 33.44
CA MET A 272 13.94 13.77 32.12
C MET A 272 14.92 13.35 31.02
N LEU A 273 14.51 13.42 29.75
CA LEU A 273 15.46 13.29 28.65
C LEU A 273 16.43 14.48 28.60
N PRO A 274 17.67 14.29 28.11
CA PRO A 274 18.56 15.41 27.85
C PRO A 274 17.89 16.35 26.82
N PRO A 275 17.82 17.67 27.10
CA PRO A 275 17.25 18.63 26.17
C PRO A 275 18.13 18.77 24.94
N MET A 276 17.52 18.94 23.77
CA MET A 276 18.24 19.18 22.51
C MET A 276 19.04 20.49 22.58
N HIS A 277 18.44 21.52 23.18
CA HIS A 277 19.04 22.83 23.38
C HIS A 277 18.51 23.44 24.68
N GLU A 278 19.32 23.45 25.74
CA GLU A 278 18.98 24.17 26.97
C GLU A 278 20.26 24.53 27.73
N THR A 279 20.30 25.74 28.28
CA THR A 279 21.43 26.24 29.08
C THR A 279 20.98 26.45 30.50
N ILE A 280 21.71 25.89 31.47
CA ILE A 280 21.39 26.03 32.89
C ILE A 280 22.34 27.05 33.52
N VAL A 281 21.79 27.93 34.35
CA VAL A 281 22.57 28.80 35.24
C VAL A 281 22.46 28.22 36.65
N GLY A 282 23.53 27.59 37.15
CA GLY A 282 23.54 26.94 38.46
C GLY A 282 24.69 25.95 38.63
N PHE A 283 24.90 25.50 39.86
CA PHE A 283 25.93 24.50 40.20
C PHE A 283 25.44 23.05 40.06
N ASP A 284 24.12 22.84 39.96
CA ASP A 284 23.52 21.54 39.73
C ASP A 284 23.54 21.24 38.24
N SER A 285 24.34 20.25 37.83
CA SER A 285 24.36 19.74 36.46
C SER A 285 23.68 18.39 36.41
N ALA A 286 22.61 18.29 35.62
CA ALA A 286 22.03 16.99 35.33
C ALA A 286 22.96 16.19 34.42
N THR A 287 23.00 14.88 34.67
CA THR A 287 23.80 13.91 33.94
C THR A 287 22.93 12.76 33.52
N TRP A 288 23.07 12.30 32.29
CA TRP A 288 22.29 11.19 31.74
C TRP A 288 23.20 10.11 31.20
N GLU A 289 22.95 8.86 31.59
CA GLU A 289 23.61 7.71 30.98
C GLU A 289 22.96 7.43 29.62
N VAL A 290 23.79 7.25 28.58
CA VAL A 290 23.32 7.07 27.19
C VAL A 290 22.36 5.89 27.06
N GLU A 291 22.61 4.79 27.78
CA GLU A 291 21.75 3.61 27.75
C GLU A 291 20.39 3.85 28.42
N ASP A 292 20.34 4.63 29.51
CA ASP A 292 19.08 5.02 30.15
C ASP A 292 18.24 5.90 29.22
N VAL A 293 18.87 6.85 28.52
CA VAL A 293 18.20 7.70 27.53
C VAL A 293 17.60 6.85 26.42
N LYS A 294 18.36 5.89 25.88
CA LYS A 294 17.88 4.95 24.87
C LYS A 294 16.68 4.13 25.36
N ASN A 295 16.76 3.56 26.55
CA ASN A 295 15.68 2.75 27.13
C ASN A 295 14.42 3.56 27.39
N ASN A 296 14.57 4.80 27.87
CA ASN A 296 13.46 5.73 28.06
C ASN A 296 12.78 6.05 26.71
N LEU A 297 13.56 6.32 25.65
CA LEU A 297 13.02 6.54 24.30
C LEU A 297 12.27 5.33 23.76
N ILE A 298 12.83 4.13 23.90
CA ILE A 298 12.16 2.88 23.52
C ILE A 298 10.82 2.73 24.25
N TRP A 299 10.79 2.95 25.56
CA TRP A 299 9.57 2.87 26.36
C TRP A 299 8.52 3.89 25.92
N MET A 300 8.94 5.13 25.67
CA MET A 300 8.04 6.17 25.19
C MET A 300 7.47 5.81 23.82
N LEU A 301 8.31 5.50 22.83
CA LEU A 301 7.86 5.09 21.50
C LEU A 301 6.86 3.92 21.58
N SER A 302 7.17 2.89 22.35
CA SER A 302 6.30 1.72 22.52
C SER A 302 4.95 2.05 23.18
N SER A 303 4.93 3.05 24.06
CA SER A 303 3.72 3.49 24.77
C SER A 303 2.85 4.40 23.92
N TYR A 304 3.50 5.28 23.14
CA TYR A 304 2.86 6.39 22.45
C TYR A 304 2.54 6.10 20.98
N ILE A 305 3.24 5.19 20.30
CA ILE A 305 2.99 4.89 18.88
C ILE A 305 1.53 4.51 18.58
N ARG A 306 0.87 3.80 19.49
CA ARG A 306 -0.56 3.40 19.36
C ARG A 306 -1.54 4.57 19.51
N THR A 307 -1.06 5.75 19.89
CA THR A 307 -1.87 6.96 19.99
C THR A 307 -1.94 7.73 18.68
N LEU A 308 -1.02 7.46 17.73
CA LEU A 308 -1.14 7.89 16.36
C LEU A 308 -2.37 7.26 15.72
N LYS A 309 -3.13 8.08 14.99
CA LYS A 309 -4.37 7.68 14.33
C LYS A 309 -4.34 8.12 12.90
N VAL A 310 -5.08 7.41 12.06
CA VAL A 310 -5.32 7.81 10.68
C VAL A 310 -6.77 8.24 10.56
N SER A 311 -7.02 9.43 10.03
CA SER A 311 -8.39 9.94 9.88
C SER A 311 -9.22 9.04 8.96
N ASN A 312 -10.54 9.16 9.02
CA ASN A 312 -11.47 8.44 8.12
C ASN A 312 -11.31 6.91 8.11
N THR A 313 -10.77 6.30 9.16
CA THR A 313 -10.65 4.84 9.33
C THR A 313 -11.63 4.34 10.38
N ALA A 314 -11.96 3.05 10.37
CA ALA A 314 -12.93 2.43 11.28
C ALA A 314 -12.57 2.61 12.77
N ASN A 315 -11.27 2.60 13.09
CA ASN A 315 -10.75 2.78 14.45
C ASN A 315 -10.33 4.23 14.76
N TYR A 316 -10.69 5.20 13.90
CA TYR A 316 -10.49 6.61 14.22
C TYR A 316 -11.47 7.06 15.30
N GLN A 317 -10.95 7.41 16.47
CA GLN A 317 -11.75 7.90 17.58
C GLN A 317 -11.09 9.15 18.17
N LEU A 318 -11.87 10.18 18.45
CA LEU A 318 -11.39 11.34 19.22
C LEU A 318 -11.34 10.98 20.70
N TYR A 319 -10.27 11.39 21.39
CA TYR A 319 -10.21 11.28 22.84
C TYR A 319 -10.92 12.47 23.48
N ASP A 320 -11.82 12.21 24.42
CA ASP A 320 -12.34 13.26 25.29
C ASP A 320 -11.24 13.67 26.29
N ARG A 321 -10.58 14.81 26.05
CA ARG A 321 -9.62 15.39 26.99
C ARG A 321 -10.19 16.66 27.60
N GLN A 322 -10.18 16.72 28.92
CA GLN A 322 -10.70 17.87 29.68
C GLN A 322 -9.89 19.16 29.48
N THR A 323 -8.63 19.05 29.06
CA THR A 323 -7.73 20.20 28.85
C THR A 323 -7.58 20.52 27.36
N SER A 324 -7.52 21.81 27.02
CA SER A 324 -7.22 22.28 25.66
C SER A 324 -5.89 21.73 25.12
N LEU A 325 -4.86 21.66 25.96
CA LEU A 325 -3.55 21.09 25.61
C LEU A 325 -3.65 19.59 25.29
N GLY A 326 -4.32 18.81 26.14
CA GLY A 326 -4.57 17.39 25.88
C GLY A 326 -5.33 17.15 24.57
N ASN A 327 -6.33 18.00 24.25
CA ASN A 327 -7.02 17.91 22.96
C ASN A 327 -6.08 18.23 21.79
N ALA A 328 -5.27 19.29 21.88
CA ALA A 328 -4.33 19.65 20.83
C ALA A 328 -3.32 18.52 20.55
N ILE A 329 -2.75 17.92 21.59
CA ILE A 329 -1.77 16.83 21.43
C ILE A 329 -2.43 15.57 20.86
N TYR A 330 -3.49 15.07 21.49
CA TYR A 330 -4.05 13.75 21.17
C TYR A 330 -5.03 13.71 19.99
N ASN A 331 -5.65 14.84 19.65
CA ASN A 331 -6.64 14.92 18.58
C ASN A 331 -6.16 15.77 17.38
N SER A 332 -5.10 16.57 17.52
CA SER A 332 -4.56 17.38 16.41
C SER A 332 -3.12 17.05 16.06
N GLY A 333 -2.24 16.79 17.04
CA GLY A 333 -0.83 16.43 16.80
C GLY A 333 -0.60 14.96 16.44
N MET A 334 -1.52 14.07 16.81
CA MET A 334 -1.38 12.61 16.64
C MET A 334 -2.28 12.03 15.53
N THR A 335 -2.65 12.85 14.54
CA THR A 335 -3.53 12.43 13.44
C THR A 335 -2.81 12.51 12.10
N ILE A 336 -2.81 11.42 11.36
CA ILE A 336 -2.34 11.29 9.98
C ILE A 336 -3.56 11.54 9.08
N PRO A 337 -3.60 12.69 8.37
CA PRO A 337 -4.77 13.05 7.57
C PRO A 337 -4.74 12.33 6.22
N VAL A 338 -5.68 11.41 6.01
CA VAL A 338 -5.95 10.81 4.70
C VAL A 338 -7.19 11.45 4.06
N GLU A 339 -7.16 11.64 2.75
CA GLU A 339 -8.22 12.23 1.93
C GLU A 339 -9.35 11.24 1.66
N GLY A 340 -9.03 9.94 1.50
CA GLY A 340 -10.01 8.89 1.22
C GLY A 340 -10.94 8.56 2.40
N SER A 341 -12.05 7.89 2.10
CA SER A 341 -12.98 7.35 3.10
C SER A 341 -12.75 5.85 3.29
N TYR A 342 -12.26 5.46 4.46
CA TYR A 342 -11.84 4.11 4.81
C TYR A 342 -12.51 3.60 6.09
N GLU A 343 -13.77 4.00 6.32
CA GLU A 343 -14.53 3.73 7.55
C GLU A 343 -14.79 2.24 7.85
N ASP A 344 -14.48 1.36 6.91
CA ASP A 344 -14.54 -0.11 7.01
C ASP A 344 -13.17 -0.77 7.31
N LEU A 345 -12.08 0.00 7.28
CA LEU A 345 -10.71 -0.49 7.47
C LEU A 345 -10.13 0.00 8.80
N ASN A 346 -9.47 -0.92 9.53
CA ASN A 346 -8.68 -0.59 10.71
C ASN A 346 -7.21 -0.43 10.33
N ILE A 347 -6.54 0.57 10.89
CA ILE A 347 -5.08 0.72 10.77
C ILE A 347 -4.44 0.84 12.14
N ASN A 348 -3.39 0.05 12.36
CA ASN A 348 -2.69 0.00 13.63
C ASN A 348 -1.22 0.26 13.40
N LEU A 349 -0.65 1.18 14.18
CA LEU A 349 0.79 1.43 14.22
C LEU A 349 1.38 0.69 15.41
N ALA A 350 2.48 -0.02 15.17
CA ALA A 350 3.14 -0.83 16.18
C ALA A 350 4.66 -0.68 16.08
N TYR A 351 5.32 -0.73 17.22
CA TYR A 351 6.77 -0.80 17.36
C TYR A 351 7.11 -2.01 18.22
N TYR A 352 8.08 -2.82 17.79
CA TYR A 352 8.45 -4.09 18.42
C TYR A 352 9.89 -4.05 18.93
N PRO A 353 10.15 -3.39 20.08
CA PRO A 353 11.51 -3.12 20.55
C PRO A 353 12.32 -4.38 20.92
N ASP A 354 11.64 -5.48 21.25
CA ASP A 354 12.28 -6.72 21.70
C ASP A 354 13.23 -7.32 20.64
N TRP A 355 12.94 -7.09 19.36
CA TRP A 355 13.74 -7.60 18.25
C TRP A 355 14.01 -6.56 17.16
N TRP A 356 13.31 -5.42 17.18
CA TRP A 356 13.62 -4.25 16.36
C TRP A 356 14.23 -3.15 17.23
N GLY A 357 15.51 -3.35 17.56
CA GLY A 357 16.28 -2.36 18.31
C GLY A 357 16.40 -1.04 17.56
N MET A 358 16.35 0.08 18.30
CA MET A 358 16.66 1.38 17.72
C MET A 358 18.18 1.53 17.59
N TYR A 359 18.62 2.02 16.42
CA TYR A 359 19.93 2.62 16.34
C TYR A 359 19.90 3.94 17.13
N PHE A 360 20.82 4.10 18.08
CA PHE A 360 20.85 5.26 18.95
C PHE A 360 22.26 5.82 19.01
N ASN A 361 22.39 7.10 18.69
CA ASN A 361 23.61 7.85 18.83
C ASN A 361 23.27 9.26 19.34
N ILE A 362 23.90 9.64 20.44
CA ILE A 362 23.87 10.98 21.02
C ILE A 362 25.33 11.39 21.17
N ASP A 363 25.66 12.64 20.85
CA ASP A 363 27.03 13.17 20.74
C ASP A 363 27.71 13.35 22.12
N CYS A 364 27.78 12.27 22.89
CA CYS A 364 28.33 12.19 24.24
C CYS A 364 29.05 10.84 24.45
N ASP A 365 30.22 10.86 25.09
CA ASP A 365 30.94 9.64 25.46
C ASP A 365 30.35 8.98 26.72
N GLY A 366 29.28 8.20 26.55
CA GLY A 366 28.67 7.37 27.60
C GLY A 366 27.80 8.12 28.61
N THR A 367 28.13 9.37 28.95
CA THR A 367 27.33 10.23 29.81
C THR A 367 27.18 11.62 29.20
N CYS A 368 25.94 12.06 29.00
CA CYS A 368 25.65 13.44 28.62
C CYS A 368 25.58 14.32 29.87
N ARG A 369 26.07 15.56 29.77
CA ARG A 369 25.98 16.57 30.84
C ARG A 369 25.33 17.82 30.28
N ALA A 370 24.47 18.45 31.08
CA ALA A 370 23.92 19.74 30.71
C ALA A 370 25.04 20.80 30.63
N GLU A 371 25.00 21.66 29.62
CA GLU A 371 25.88 22.83 29.56
C GLU A 371 25.47 23.82 30.66
N SER A 372 26.37 24.03 31.62
CA SER A 372 26.19 24.99 32.71
C SER A 372 27.18 26.14 32.60
N PHE A 373 26.69 27.38 32.67
CA PHE A 373 27.56 28.54 32.92
C PHE A 373 27.67 28.75 34.44
N SER A 374 28.90 28.70 34.95
CA SER A 374 29.26 28.95 36.35
C SER A 374 29.51 30.42 36.64
#